data_AF-A0A9Q9XAI2-F1
#
_entry.id   AF-A0A9Q9XAI2-F1
#
_cell.length_a   1.000
_cell.length_b   1.000
_cell.length_c   1.000
_cell.angle_alpha   90.00
_cell.angle_beta   90.00
_cell.angle_gamma   90.00
#
_symmetry.space_group_name_H-M   'P 1'
#
loop_
_entity.id
_entity.type
_entity.pdbx_description
1 polymer ?
#
loop_
_entity_poly.entity_id
_entity_poly.type
_entity_poly.pdbx_seq_one_letter_code
_entity_poly.pdbx_strand_id
1 'polypeptide(L)'
;MKKRRHKEKVQALGLMPRARAVEFMYAQRGDGNSEEVLDFLRTTQEIYLSDLKYSGSCVESGPSLSLTAAEALFSRLSGRMLPPAEISRLCGLRAVLVKNEGQLKSQLQEFRHTSTLPADEVSVVCTLIEYWLAEILPMQRQQRT
;
A
#
# COMPACT_ATOMS: atom_id res chain seq x y z
N MET A 1 28.43 -41.78 -15.29
CA MET A 1 27.66 -40.80 -16.09
C MET A 1 26.81 -39.96 -15.13
N LYS A 2 27.16 -38.68 -14.97
CA LYS A 2 26.65 -37.78 -13.93
C LYS A 2 25.27 -37.22 -14.30
N LYS A 3 24.28 -37.43 -13.44
CA LYS A 3 22.92 -36.90 -13.53
C LYS A 3 22.94 -35.36 -13.50
N ARG A 4 22.62 -34.71 -14.62
CA ARG A 4 22.35 -33.26 -14.66
C ARG A 4 20.88 -33.01 -14.31
N ARG A 5 20.57 -32.89 -13.01
CA ARG A 5 19.34 -32.25 -12.55
C ARG A 5 19.63 -30.75 -12.38
N HIS A 6 19.41 -29.97 -13.44
CA HIS A 6 19.43 -28.52 -13.34
C HIS A 6 18.15 -28.05 -12.66
N LYS A 7 18.25 -27.96 -11.32
CA LYS A 7 17.82 -26.83 -10.50
C LYS A 7 16.92 -25.78 -11.19
N GLU A 8 15.65 -26.08 -11.41
CA GLU A 8 14.60 -25.07 -11.36
C GLU A 8 14.22 -24.88 -9.89
N LYS A 9 15.11 -24.22 -9.15
CA LYS A 9 14.72 -23.54 -7.92
C LYS A 9 14.09 -22.24 -8.37
N VAL A 10 12.77 -22.27 -8.61
CA VAL A 10 11.95 -21.07 -8.63
C VAL A 10 12.27 -20.33 -7.33
N GLN A 11 12.79 -19.11 -7.46
CA GLN A 11 13.18 -18.28 -6.34
C GLN A 11 11.92 -17.95 -5.53
N ALA A 12 11.62 -18.79 -4.53
CA ALA A 12 10.67 -18.49 -3.46
C ALA A 12 11.28 -17.48 -2.48
N LEU A 13 11.80 -16.36 -3.01
CA LEU A 13 12.31 -15.23 -2.23
C LEU A 13 11.19 -14.20 -2.11
N GLY A 14 10.25 -14.40 -1.16
CA GLY A 14 9.37 -13.32 -0.69
C GLY A 14 8.48 -12.60 -1.71
N LEU A 15 8.29 -13.12 -2.93
CA LEU A 15 7.55 -12.45 -4.02
C LEU A 15 6.03 -12.63 -3.94
N MET A 16 5.52 -13.49 -3.06
CA MET A 16 4.08 -13.77 -2.94
C MET A 16 3.24 -12.58 -2.46
N PRO A 17 3.63 -11.82 -1.41
CA PRO A 17 2.90 -10.61 -1.01
C PRO A 17 2.91 -9.55 -2.11
N ARG A 18 4.06 -9.40 -2.77
CA ARG A 18 4.31 -8.37 -3.79
C ARG A 18 3.53 -8.64 -5.08
N ALA A 19 3.37 -9.89 -5.50
CA ALA A 19 2.53 -10.26 -6.64
C ALA A 19 1.04 -9.92 -6.42
N ARG A 20 0.53 -10.11 -5.20
CA ARG A 20 -0.86 -9.76 -4.82
C ARG A 20 -1.14 -8.26 -4.94
N ALA A 21 -0.15 -7.42 -4.64
CA ALA A 21 -0.22 -5.97 -4.82
C ALA A 21 -0.45 -5.58 -6.29
N VAL A 22 0.19 -6.31 -7.20
CA VAL A 22 0.10 -6.11 -8.65
C VAL A 22 -1.29 -6.49 -9.16
N GLU A 23 -1.78 -7.67 -8.79
CA GLU A 23 -3.12 -8.14 -9.17
C GLU A 23 -4.21 -7.20 -8.63
N PHE A 24 -4.01 -6.69 -7.41
CA PHE A 24 -4.89 -5.71 -6.80
C PHE A 24 -4.97 -4.40 -7.61
N MET A 25 -3.89 -3.92 -8.23
CA MET A 25 -3.95 -2.74 -9.12
C MET A 25 -4.83 -2.96 -10.37
N TYR A 26 -4.89 -4.18 -10.92
CA TYR A 26 -5.70 -4.47 -12.11
C TYR A 26 -7.20 -4.58 -11.82
N ALA A 27 -7.59 -4.94 -10.58
CA ALA A 27 -9.00 -5.08 -10.19
C ALA A 27 -9.71 -3.73 -9.93
N GLN A 28 -8.96 -2.65 -9.74
CA GLN A 28 -9.46 -1.37 -9.19
C GLN A 28 -9.93 -0.36 -10.25
N ARG A 29 -10.73 -0.82 -11.21
CA ARG A 29 -11.29 0.03 -12.28
C ARG A 29 -12.67 0.59 -11.91
N GLY A 30 -12.81 1.10 -10.68
CA GLY A 30 -14.07 1.62 -10.13
C GLY A 30 -13.93 3.05 -9.57
N ASP A 31 -15.05 3.78 -9.56
CA ASP A 31 -15.16 5.10 -8.92
C ASP A 31 -15.08 4.89 -7.40
N GLY A 32 -13.86 5.07 -6.86
CA GLY A 32 -13.49 4.63 -5.51
C GLY A 32 -14.56 4.91 -4.44
N ASN A 33 -14.98 3.84 -3.77
CA ASN A 33 -15.83 3.89 -2.59
C ASN A 33 -14.99 3.61 -1.32
N SER A 34 -15.59 3.79 -0.14
CA SER A 34 -14.91 3.56 1.14
C SER A 34 -14.43 2.11 1.33
N GLU A 35 -15.12 1.14 0.73
CA GLU A 35 -14.79 -0.28 0.83
C GLU A 35 -13.55 -0.63 -0.01
N GLU A 36 -13.45 -0.06 -1.21
CA GLU A 36 -12.28 -0.18 -2.09
C GLU A 36 -11.04 0.49 -1.49
N VAL A 37 -11.21 1.67 -0.88
CA VAL A 37 -10.12 2.35 -0.15
C VAL A 37 -9.68 1.51 1.05
N LEU A 38 -10.64 0.95 1.79
CA LEU A 38 -10.36 0.06 2.91
C LEU A 38 -9.57 -1.17 2.45
N ASP A 39 -10.04 -1.84 1.41
CA ASP A 39 -9.39 -3.04 0.88
C ASP A 39 -7.98 -2.74 0.37
N PHE A 40 -7.78 -1.59 -0.29
CA PHE A 40 -6.46 -1.11 -0.69
C PHE A 40 -5.52 -0.91 0.48
N LEU A 41 -5.94 -0.12 1.48
CA LEU A 41 -5.07 0.18 2.62
C LEU A 41 -4.78 -1.07 3.46
N ARG A 42 -5.78 -1.94 3.64
CA ARG A 42 -5.63 -3.22 4.34
C ARG A 42 -4.67 -4.15 3.61
N THR A 43 -4.87 -4.35 2.31
CA THR A 43 -3.97 -5.17 1.49
C THR A 43 -2.55 -4.60 1.51
N THR A 44 -2.38 -3.28 1.41
CA THR A 44 -1.07 -2.62 1.53
C THR A 44 -0.41 -2.89 2.87
N GLN A 45 -1.17 -2.81 3.96
CA GLN A 45 -0.65 -3.09 5.29
C GLN A 45 -0.23 -4.55 5.42
N GLU A 46 -1.01 -5.50 4.92
CA GLU A 46 -0.66 -6.93 4.94
C GLU A 46 0.66 -7.19 4.20
N ILE A 47 0.86 -6.54 3.05
CA ILE A 47 2.09 -6.64 2.26
C ILE A 47 3.25 -6.01 3.04
N TYR A 48 3.07 -4.79 3.55
CA TYR A 48 4.07 -4.08 4.36
C TYR A 48 4.55 -4.91 5.55
N LEU A 49 3.62 -5.49 6.32
CA LEU A 49 3.92 -6.35 7.46
C LEU A 49 4.57 -7.68 7.04
N SER A 50 4.19 -8.23 5.89
CA SER A 50 4.82 -9.45 5.36
C SER A 50 6.26 -9.19 4.95
N ASP A 51 6.51 -8.12 4.18
CA ASP A 51 7.84 -7.70 3.77
C ASP A 51 8.74 -7.42 4.97
N LEU A 52 8.20 -6.77 6.01
CA LEU A 52 8.91 -6.55 7.27
C LEU A 52 9.34 -7.86 7.93
N LYS A 53 8.47 -8.87 7.95
CA LYS A 53 8.77 -10.20 8.53
C LYS A 53 9.82 -10.98 7.73
N TYR A 54 9.82 -10.87 6.41
CA TYR A 54 10.76 -11.60 5.54
C TYR A 54 12.10 -10.89 5.34
N SER A 55 12.14 -9.57 5.50
CA SER A 55 13.37 -8.79 5.34
C SER A 55 14.40 -9.09 6.45
N GLY A 56 13.97 -9.50 7.65
CA GLY A 56 14.87 -9.77 8.79
C GLY A 56 15.66 -8.55 9.27
N SER A 57 15.60 -7.45 8.52
CA SER A 57 16.10 -6.13 8.89
C SER A 57 15.10 -5.54 9.86
N CYS A 58 15.51 -5.42 11.12
CA CYS A 58 14.91 -4.52 12.07
C CYS A 58 14.80 -3.15 11.38
N VAL A 59 13.58 -2.73 11.03
CA VAL A 59 13.32 -1.47 10.32
C VAL A 59 13.50 -0.34 11.33
N GLU A 60 14.75 -0.01 11.58
CA GLU A 60 15.17 1.12 12.41
C GLU A 60 15.26 2.43 11.60
N SER A 61 14.71 2.48 10.39
CA SER A 61 14.84 3.67 9.52
C SER A 61 13.61 4.02 8.67
N GLY A 62 12.52 3.24 8.79
CA GLY A 62 11.22 3.61 8.21
C GLY A 62 10.28 4.20 9.27
N PRO A 63 9.33 5.08 8.91
CA PRO A 63 8.30 5.50 9.85
C PRO A 63 7.55 4.27 10.36
N SER A 64 7.60 4.05 11.68
CA SER A 64 6.91 2.92 12.32
C SER A 64 5.40 3.09 12.12
N LEU A 65 4.79 2.14 11.42
CA LEU A 65 3.35 2.13 11.20
C LEU A 65 2.65 1.76 12.52
N SER A 66 1.83 2.67 13.04
CA SER A 66 1.01 2.38 14.23
C SER A 66 -0.12 1.42 13.87
N LEU A 67 0.00 0.17 14.31
CA LEU A 67 -1.00 -0.88 14.02
C LEU A 67 -2.36 -0.54 14.62
N THR A 68 -2.38 0.04 15.83
CA THR A 68 -3.60 0.49 16.51
C THR A 68 -4.29 1.62 15.75
N ALA A 69 -3.54 2.59 15.22
CA ALA A 69 -4.10 3.67 14.41
C ALA A 69 -4.65 3.15 13.08
N ALA A 70 -3.98 2.16 12.49
CA ALA A 70 -4.45 1.52 11.27
C ALA A 70 -5.75 0.74 11.48
N GLU A 71 -5.85 -0.02 12.57
CA GLU A 71 -7.09 -0.71 12.95
C GLU A 71 -8.24 0.27 13.21
N ALA A 72 -7.97 1.38 13.89
CA ALA A 72 -8.95 2.45 14.10
C ALA A 72 -9.44 3.04 12.77
N LEU A 73 -8.51 3.41 11.87
CA LEU A 73 -8.83 3.89 10.53
C LEU A 73 -9.69 2.88 9.75
N PHE A 74 -9.33 1.60 9.79
CA PHE A 74 -10.06 0.55 9.08
C PHE A 74 -11.46 0.32 9.64
N SER A 75 -11.61 0.37 10.96
CA SER A 75 -12.91 0.32 11.63
C SER A 75 -13.79 1.50 11.21
N ARG A 76 -13.22 2.72 11.10
CA ARG A 76 -13.95 3.92 10.67
C ARG A 76 -14.34 3.87 9.19
N LEU A 77 -13.48 3.36 8.32
CA LEU A 77 -13.78 3.13 6.90
C LEU A 77 -14.87 2.07 6.73
N SER A 78 -14.77 0.95 7.46
CA SER A 78 -15.75 -0.14 7.41
C SER A 78 -17.11 0.27 7.96
N GLY A 79 -17.14 1.02 9.07
CA GLY A 79 -18.36 1.56 9.68
C GLY A 79 -18.92 2.79 8.96
N ARG A 80 -18.32 3.23 7.84
CA ARG A 80 -18.65 4.49 7.13
C ARG A 80 -18.78 5.70 8.08
N MET A 81 -17.94 5.73 9.11
CA MET A 81 -17.90 6.79 10.12
C MET A 81 -17.05 7.99 9.70
N LEU A 82 -16.42 7.91 8.52
CA LEU A 82 -15.63 8.98 7.95
C LEU A 82 -16.49 9.98 7.19
N PRO A 83 -16.19 11.28 7.26
CA PRO A 83 -16.83 12.28 6.42
C PRO A 83 -16.67 11.93 4.92
N PRO A 84 -17.68 12.18 4.07
CA PRO A 84 -17.58 11.95 2.63
C PRO A 84 -16.40 12.69 1.98
N ALA A 85 -16.02 13.84 2.53
CA ALA A 85 -14.85 14.60 2.10
C ALA A 85 -13.53 13.85 2.34
N GLU A 86 -13.38 13.16 3.47
CA GLU A 86 -12.21 12.31 3.75
C GLU A 86 -12.16 11.10 2.82
N ILE A 87 -13.31 10.44 2.62
CA ILE A 87 -13.40 9.31 1.70
C ILE A 87 -13.01 9.75 0.28
N SER A 88 -13.53 10.89 -0.18
CA SER A 88 -13.20 11.45 -1.50
C SER A 88 -11.71 11.78 -1.64
N ARG A 89 -11.08 12.32 -0.58
CA ARG A 89 -9.62 12.56 -0.55
C ARG A 89 -8.83 11.26 -0.68
N LEU A 90 -9.18 10.24 0.10
CA LEU A 90 -8.51 8.92 0.04
C LEU A 90 -8.70 8.25 -1.33
N CYS A 91 -9.91 8.34 -1.91
CA CYS A 91 -10.17 7.88 -3.26
C CYS A 91 -9.35 8.64 -4.30
N GLY A 92 -9.18 9.96 -4.12
CA GLY A 92 -8.33 10.80 -4.96
C GLY A 92 -6.87 10.36 -4.93
N LEU A 93 -6.30 10.17 -3.73
CA LEU A 93 -4.92 9.69 -3.55
C LEU A 93 -4.71 8.34 -4.27
N ARG A 94 -5.61 7.39 -4.06
CA ARG A 94 -5.58 6.09 -4.74
C ARG A 94 -5.69 6.21 -6.25
N ALA A 95 -6.59 7.05 -6.76
CA ALA A 95 -6.77 7.24 -8.20
C ALA A 95 -5.53 7.87 -8.86
N VAL A 96 -4.86 8.78 -8.16
CA VAL A 96 -3.62 9.43 -8.64
C VAL A 96 -2.42 8.48 -8.53
N LEU A 97 -2.38 7.60 -7.54
CA LEU A 97 -1.32 6.58 -7.37
C LEU A 97 -1.11 5.74 -8.62
N VAL A 98 -2.18 5.41 -9.34
CA VAL A 98 -2.11 4.60 -10.58
C VAL A 98 -1.75 5.44 -11.81
N LYS A 99 -1.91 6.77 -11.74
CA LYS A 99 -1.80 7.68 -12.89
C LYS A 99 -0.51 8.50 -12.91
N ASN A 100 -0.14 9.12 -11.80
CA ASN A 100 0.94 10.11 -11.75
C ASN A 100 1.59 10.18 -10.35
N GLU A 101 2.82 9.69 -10.24
CA GLU A 101 3.61 9.70 -9.00
C GLU A 101 3.95 11.12 -8.51
N GLY A 102 4.21 12.06 -9.43
CA GLY A 102 4.54 13.44 -9.08
C GLY A 102 3.35 14.16 -8.46
N GLN A 103 2.18 14.02 -9.09
CA GLN A 103 0.92 14.55 -8.56
C GLN A 103 0.54 13.90 -7.23
N LEU A 104 0.81 12.59 -7.07
CA LEU A 104 0.53 11.89 -5.83
C LEU A 104 1.29 12.49 -4.66
N LYS A 105 2.59 12.78 -4.83
CA LYS A 105 3.40 13.37 -3.75
C LYS A 105 2.83 14.72 -3.32
N SER A 106 2.43 15.57 -4.26
CA SER A 106 1.79 16.85 -3.95
C SER A 106 0.45 16.67 -3.22
N GLN A 107 -0.42 15.77 -3.69
CA GLN A 107 -1.69 15.50 -3.01
C GLN A 107 -1.50 14.86 -1.63
N LEU A 108 -0.48 14.02 -1.46
CA LEU A 108 -0.17 13.41 -0.17
C LEU A 108 0.33 14.45 0.83
N GLN A 109 1.14 15.42 0.38
CA GLN A 109 1.53 16.57 1.20
C GLN A 109 0.32 17.42 1.58
N GLU A 110 -0.57 17.73 0.63
CA GLU A 110 -1.81 18.47 0.93
C GLU A 110 -2.70 17.71 1.92
N PHE A 111 -2.86 16.39 1.74
CA PHE A 111 -3.64 15.54 2.63
C PHE A 111 -3.13 15.59 4.07
N ARG A 112 -1.81 15.60 4.28
CA ARG A 112 -1.21 15.71 5.63
C ARG A 112 -1.63 16.97 6.38
N HIS A 113 -1.86 18.07 5.67
CA HIS A 113 -2.16 19.37 6.25
C HIS A 113 -3.66 19.67 6.32
N THR A 114 -4.44 19.06 5.41
CA THR A 114 -5.88 19.37 5.24
C THR A 114 -6.81 18.28 5.75
N SER A 115 -6.30 17.09 6.06
CA SER A 115 -7.12 15.99 6.56
C SER A 115 -7.66 16.31 7.97
N THR A 116 -8.91 15.93 8.19
CA THR A 116 -9.59 15.97 9.49
C THR A 116 -9.39 14.68 10.28
N LEU A 117 -8.59 13.74 9.77
CA LEU A 117 -8.25 12.52 10.48
C LEU A 117 -7.27 12.82 11.65
N PRO A 118 -7.25 11.97 12.68
CA PRO A 118 -6.20 11.99 13.68
C PRO A 118 -4.81 11.89 13.05
N ALA A 119 -3.82 12.59 13.61
CA ALA A 119 -2.45 12.61 13.09
C ALA A 119 -1.84 11.21 12.90
N ASP A 120 -2.15 10.28 13.80
CA ASP A 120 -1.70 8.90 13.72
C ASP A 120 -2.31 8.15 12.52
N GLU A 121 -3.60 8.37 12.23
CA GLU A 121 -4.28 7.78 11.07
C GLU A 121 -3.76 8.38 9.75
N VAL A 122 -3.51 9.70 9.73
CA VAL A 122 -2.87 10.37 8.59
C VAL A 122 -1.49 9.77 8.33
N SER A 123 -0.70 9.55 9.39
CA SER A 123 0.63 8.94 9.31
C SER A 123 0.57 7.51 8.75
N VAL A 124 -0.43 6.71 9.14
CA VAL A 124 -0.66 5.38 8.58
C VAL A 124 -0.91 5.45 7.07
N VAL A 125 -1.86 6.29 6.63
CA VAL A 125 -2.16 6.43 5.19
C VAL A 125 -0.92 6.85 4.41
N CYS A 126 -0.18 7.82 4.94
CA CYS A 126 1.04 8.31 4.31
C CYS A 126 2.11 7.24 4.20
N THR A 127 2.39 6.52 5.30
CA THR A 127 3.38 5.45 5.34
C THR A 127 3.04 4.35 4.34
N LEU A 128 1.76 3.94 4.25
CA LEU A 128 1.32 2.91 3.31
C LEU A 128 1.46 3.36 1.85
N ILE A 129 1.09 4.60 1.53
CA ILE A 129 1.21 5.15 0.17
C ILE A 129 2.68 5.34 -0.22
N GLU A 130 3.52 5.81 0.70
CA GLU A 130 4.97 5.97 0.46
C GLU A 130 5.67 4.64 0.29
N TYR A 131 5.31 3.64 1.07
CA TYR A 131 5.76 2.26 0.86
C TYR A 131 5.34 1.75 -0.52
N TRP A 132 4.11 2.01 -0.96
CA TRP A 132 3.65 1.62 -2.29
C TRP A 132 4.45 2.29 -3.42
N LEU A 133 4.74 3.58 -3.27
CA LEU A 133 5.60 4.33 -4.20
C LEU A 133 7.03 3.78 -4.25
N ALA A 134 7.60 3.44 -3.10
CA ALA A 134 8.99 3.02 -2.98
C ALA A 134 9.22 1.57 -3.43
N GLU A 135 8.33 0.66 -3.03
CA GLU A 135 8.56 -0.78 -3.18
C GLU A 135 7.68 -1.40 -4.27
N ILE A 136 6.44 -0.95 -4.46
CA ILE A 136 5.47 -1.66 -5.31
C ILE A 136 5.44 -1.10 -6.74
N LEU A 137 5.44 0.22 -6.92
CA LEU A 137 5.45 0.84 -8.27
C LEU A 137 6.71 0.52 -9.09
N PRO A 138 7.94 0.55 -8.55
CA PRO A 138 9.14 0.24 -9.34
C PRO A 138 9.17 -1.20 -9.85
N MET A 139 8.60 -2.14 -9.09
CA MET A 139 8.51 -3.55 -9.49
C MET A 139 7.57 -3.77 -10.69
N GLN A 140 6.56 -2.92 -10.89
CA GLN A 140 5.73 -2.96 -12.11
C GLN A 140 6.55 -2.67 -13.37
N ARG A 141 7.45 -1.67 -13.29
CA ARG A 141 8.27 -1.28 -14.44
C ARG A 141 9.21 -2.40 -14.86
N GLN A 142 9.77 -3.13 -13.89
CA GLN A 142 10.67 -4.27 -14.16
C GLN A 142 9.95 -5.50 -14.71
N GLN A 143 8.69 -5.77 -14.36
CA GLN A 143 7.95 -6.92 -14.90
C GLN A 143 7.43 -6.74 -16.33
N ARG A 144 7.44 -5.50 -16.86
CA ARG A 144 7.01 -5.19 -18.24
C ARG A 144 8.15 -5.11 -19.25
N THR A 145 9.40 -5.35 -18.84
CA THR A 145 10.59 -5.32 -19.72
C THR A 145 11.08 -6.74 -19.96
#